data_AF-X1QBQ8-F1
#
_entry.id   AF-X1QBQ8-F1
#
_cell.length_a   1.000
_cell.length_b   1.000
_cell.length_c   1.000
_cell.angle_alpha   90.00
_cell.angle_beta   90.00
_cell.angle_gamma   90.00
#
_symmetry.space_group_name_H-M   'P 1'
#
loop_
_entity.id
_entity.type
_entity.pdbx_description
1 polymer ?
#
loop_
_entity_poly.entity_id
_entity_poly.type
_entity_poly.pdbx_seq_one_letter_code
_entity_poly.pdbx_strand_id
1 'polypeptide(L)' 'MRKCFVCEKLYEGGREMACSDACHEELVKRLGAEFGEFKKVVDQTTGIAYRVPTRDIIEKGIKWRDLDRYPRWETGARG' A
#
# COMPACT_ATOMS: atom_id res chain seq x y z
N MET A 1 4.54 -25.11 -1.36
CA MET A 1 4.84 -24.20 -2.50
C MET A 1 3.72 -23.20 -2.69
N ARG A 2 4.04 -21.93 -2.93
CA ARG A 2 3.09 -20.85 -3.22
C ARG A 2 3.14 -20.50 -4.71
N LYS A 3 2.08 -19.95 -5.29
CA LYS A 3 2.05 -19.43 -6.67
C LYS A 3 2.30 -17.92 -6.64
N CYS A 4 3.24 -17.42 -7.43
CA CYS A 4 3.51 -15.99 -7.51
C CYS A 4 2.34 -15.28 -8.19
N PHE A 5 1.85 -14.19 -7.60
CA PHE A 5 0.71 -13.44 -8.15
C PHE A 5 1.05 -12.75 -9.48
N VAL A 6 2.33 -12.42 -9.71
CA VAL A 6 2.76 -11.67 -10.89
C VAL A 6 3.13 -12.57 -12.06
N CYS A 7 3.94 -13.61 -11.82
CA CYS A 7 4.47 -14.47 -12.88
C CYS A 7 3.92 -15.90 -12.85
N GLU A 8 3.02 -16.22 -11.92
CA GLU A 8 2.33 -17.51 -11.82
C GLU A 8 3.21 -18.74 -11.56
N LYS A 9 4.51 -18.56 -11.37
CA LYS A 9 5.44 -19.64 -11.04
C LYS A 9 5.26 -20.11 -9.60
N LEU A 10 5.47 -21.40 -9.39
CA LEU A 10 5.58 -21.97 -8.05
C LEU A 10 6.92 -21.60 -7.42
N TYR A 11 6.92 -21.23 -6.14
CA TYR A 11 8.12 -20.89 -5.39
C TYR A 11 8.04 -21.35 -3.93
N GLU A 12 9.21 -21.56 -3.33
CA GLU A 12 9.37 -21.99 -1.95
C GLU A 12 9.89 -20.87 -1.04
N GLY A 13 10.71 -19.96 -1.59
CA GLY A 13 11.24 -18.78 -0.90
C GLY A 13 10.97 -17.49 -1.70
N GLY A 14 10.67 -16.40 -1.01
CA GLY A 14 10.25 -15.13 -1.60
C GLY A 14 9.46 -14.29 -0.59
N ARG A 15 8.80 -13.24 -1.06
CA ARG A 15 7.83 -12.49 -0.27
C ARG A 15 6.47 -13.18 -0.33
N GLU A 16 5.51 -12.71 0.47
CA GLU A 16 4.24 -13.42 0.69
C GLU A 16 3.46 -13.79 -0.59
N MET A 17 3.42 -12.88 -1.56
CA MET A 17 2.70 -13.01 -2.85
C MET A 17 3.63 -12.99 -4.08
N ALA A 18 4.95 -12.87 -3.89
CA ALA A 18 5.90 -12.65 -4.97
C ALA A 18 7.17 -13.50 -4.80
N CYS A 19 7.57 -14.19 -5.88
CA CYS A 19 8.73 -15.09 -5.86
C CYS A 19 10.10 -14.37 -5.92
N SER A 20 10.12 -13.07 -6.19
CA SER A 20 11.33 -12.25 -6.27
C SER A 20 11.01 -10.79 -5.98
N ASP A 21 12.03 -9.98 -5.66
CA ASP A 21 11.86 -8.54 -5.48
C ASP A 21 11.35 -7.85 -6.75
N ALA A 22 11.75 -8.32 -7.94
CA ALA A 22 11.21 -7.80 -9.20
C ALA A 22 9.69 -8.07 -9.35
N CYS A 23 9.23 -9.28 -9.01
CA CYS A 23 7.80 -9.58 -9.00
C CYS A 23 7.07 -8.80 -7.90
N HIS A 24 7.74 -8.52 -6.79
CA HIS A 24 7.17 -7.74 -5.71
C HIS A 24 6.96 -6.27 -6.09
N GLU A 25 7.97 -5.62 -6.67
CA GLU A 25 7.85 -4.23 -7.15
C GLU A 25 6.76 -4.08 -8.21
N GLU A 26 6.66 -5.05 -9.13
CA GLU A 26 5.60 -5.09 -10.13
C GLU A 26 4.21 -5.25 -9.49
N LEU A 27 4.09 -6.08 -8.44
CA LEU A 27 2.86 -6.23 -7.69
C LEU A 27 2.44 -4.92 -7.02
N VAL A 28 3.37 -4.26 -6.31
CA VAL A 28 3.12 -2.95 -5.66
C VAL A 28 2.71 -1.90 -6.69
N LYS A 29 3.34 -1.89 -7.87
CA LYS A 29 3.00 -0.99 -8.97
C LYS A 29 1.58 -1.24 -9.49
N ARG A 30 1.19 -2.50 -9.71
CA ARG A 30 -0.18 -2.86 -10.16
C ARG A 30 -1.22 -2.45 -9.14
N LEU A 31 -0.98 -2.74 -7.86
CA LEU A 31 -1.87 -2.33 -6.77
C LEU A 31 -1.97 -0.80 -6.65
N GLY A 32 -0.85 -0.08 -6.83
CA GLY A 32 -0.86 1.39 -6.88
C GLY A 32 -1.64 1.94 -8.07
N ALA A 33 -1.59 1.31 -9.24
CA ALA A 33 -2.37 1.71 -10.41
C ALA A 33 -3.87 1.43 -10.24
N GLU A 34 -4.23 0.28 -9.65
CA GLU A 34 -5.62 -0.12 -9.43
C GLU A 34 -6.29 0.67 -8.31
N PHE A 35 -5.59 0.83 -7.18
CA PHE A 35 -6.14 1.46 -5.98
C PHE A 35 -5.78 2.94 -5.85
N GLY A 36 -4.93 3.46 -6.73
CA GLY A 36 -4.39 4.82 -6.66
C GLY A 36 -3.12 4.93 -5.81
N GLU A 37 -2.28 5.94 -6.10
CA GLU A 37 -0.98 6.13 -5.45
C GLU A 37 -1.10 6.46 -3.95
N PHE A 38 -2.22 7.08 -3.54
CA PHE A 38 -2.49 7.45 -2.16
C PHE A 38 -3.90 7.03 -1.72
N LYS A 39 -4.03 6.69 -0.45
CA LYS A 39 -5.30 6.43 0.23
C LYS A 39 -5.54 7.45 1.33
N LYS A 40 -6.82 7.81 1.48
CA LYS A 40 -7.31 8.58 2.61
C LYS A 40 -7.48 7.63 3.80
N VAL A 41 -6.69 7.83 4.84
CA VAL A 41 -6.81 7.08 6.10
C VAL A 41 -7.27 8.04 7.19
N VAL A 42 -8.34 7.68 7.89
CA VAL A 42 -8.93 8.52 8.94
C VAL A 42 -8.57 7.95 10.30
N ASP A 43 -7.96 8.76 11.14
CA ASP A 43 -7.81 8.47 12.55
C ASP A 43 -9.21 8.52 13.20
N GLN A 44 -9.70 7.38 13.69
CA GLN A 44 -11.03 7.29 14.31
C GLN A 44 -11.14 8.02 15.65
N THR A 45 -10.03 8.27 16.34
CA THR A 45 -10.00 8.98 17.63
C THR A 45 -10.04 10.49 17.43
N THR A 46 -9.31 11.02 16.45
CA THR A 46 -9.20 12.46 16.22
C THR A 46 -10.03 12.98 15.05
N GLY A 47 -10.51 12.09 14.18
CA GLY A 47 -11.22 12.43 12.94
C GLY A 47 -10.31 13.00 11.84
N ILE A 48 -9.00 13.13 12.07
CA ILE A 48 -8.07 13.70 11.10
C ILE A 48 -7.85 12.70 9.97
N ALA A 49 -7.95 13.18 8.73
CA ALA A 49 -7.64 12.41 7.55
C ALA A 49 -6.21 12.66 7.08
N TYR A 50 -5.53 11.58 6.69
CA TYR A 50 -4.14 11.57 6.24
C TYR A 50 -4.04 10.99 4.83
N ARG A 51 -3.08 11.52 4.07
CA ARG A 51 -2.74 11.06 2.71
C ARG A 51 -1.57 10.09 2.78
N VAL A 52 -1.91 8.81 2.79
CA VAL A 52 -0.96 7.72 2.99
C VAL A 52 -0.63 7.08 1.64
N PRO A 53 0.66 6.91 1.28
CA PRO A 53 1.03 6.17 0.07
C PRO A 53 0.54 4.73 0.14
N THR A 54 -0.09 4.25 -0.94
CA THR A 54 -0.55 2.86 -1.04
C THR A 54 0.60 1.87 -0.84
N ARG A 55 1.80 2.22 -1.32
CA ARG A 55 3.03 1.45 -1.08
C ARG A 55 3.34 1.26 0.40
N ASP A 56 3.19 2.30 1.22
CA ASP A 56 3.48 2.20 2.66
C ASP A 56 2.45 1.33 3.38
N ILE A 57 1.19 1.35 2.93
CA ILE A 57 0.16 0.42 3.42
C ILE A 57 0.52 -1.03 3.13
N ILE A 58 0.98 -1.32 1.91
CA ILE A 58 1.33 -2.68 1.48
C ILE A 58 2.61 -3.17 2.15
N GLU A 59 3.66 -2.34 2.18
CA GLU A 59 5.00 -2.77 2.61
C GLU A 59 5.20 -2.79 4.11
N LYS A 60 4.60 -1.83 4.83
CA LYS A 60 4.90 -1.59 6.25
C LYS A 60 3.70 -1.88 7.14
N GLY A 61 2.50 -1.89 6.54
CA GLY A 61 1.27 -1.67 7.29
C GLY A 61 1.22 -0.26 7.89
N ILE A 62 0.04 0.19 8.26
CA ILE A 62 -0.14 1.50 8.91
C ILE A 62 -0.68 1.27 10.30
N LYS A 63 0.10 1.69 11.31
CA LYS A 63 -0.39 1.75 12.68
C LYS A 63 -0.95 3.14 12.94
N TRP A 64 -1.94 3.20 13.80
CA TRP A 64 -2.55 4.47 14.24
C TRP A 64 -1.50 5.52 14.67
N ARG A 65 -0.46 5.08 15.39
CA ARG A 65 0.64 5.94 15.88
C ARG A 65 1.56 6.49 14.79
N ASP A 66 1.52 5.95 13.58
CA ASP A 66 2.34 6.41 12.46
C ASP A 66 1.60 7.42 11.57
N LEU A 67 0.29 7.64 11.81
CA LEU A 67 -0.54 8.49 10.95
C LEU A 67 -0.07 9.95 10.93
N ASP A 68 0.44 10.46 12.06
CA ASP A 68 0.96 11.82 12.22
C ASP A 68 2.19 12.13 11.36
N ARG A 69 2.87 11.11 10.84
CA ARG A 69 4.03 11.23 9.93
C ARG A 69 3.63 11.53 8.49
N TYR A 70 2.35 11.37 8.14
CA TYR A 70 1.85 11.61 6.80
C TYR A 70 1.21 13.00 6.69
N PRO A 71 1.24 13.63 5.50
CA PRO A 71 0.53 14.88 5.30
C PRO A 71 -0.97 14.69 5.49
N ARG A 72 -1.66 15.72 5.97
CA ARG A 72 -3.13 15.71 6.07
C ARG A 72 -3.74 15.60 4.67
N TRP A 73 -4.88 14.92 4.59
CA TRP A 73 -5.66 14.87 3.37
C TRP A 73 -6.38 16.21 3.19
N GLU A 74 -5.84 17.08 2.34
CA GLU A 74 -6.50 18.33 2.02
C GLU A 74 -7.83 18.05 1.29
N THR A 75 -8.96 18.39 1.92
CA THR A 75 -10.25 18.48 1.24
C THR A 75 -10.28 19.77 0.42
N GLY A 76 -9.63 19.74 -0.74
CA GLY A 76 -9.39 20.92 -1.56
C GLY A 76 -9.48 20.65 -3.06
N ALA A 77 -10.59 20.09 -3.53
CA ALA A 77 -11.05 20.27 -4.91
C ALA A 77 -12.58 20.22 -4.92
N ARG A 78 -13.21 21.39 -4.72
CA ARG A 78 -14.52 21.63 -5.33
C ARG A 78 -14.22 21.81 -6.82
N GLY A 79 -14.57 20.81 -7.61
CA GLY A 79 -14.78 20.94 -9.05
C GLY A 79 -16.25 20.75 -9.32
#